data_AF-A0A0F9PXM9-F1
#
_entry.id   AF-A0A0F9PXM9-F1
#
_cell.length_a   1.000
_cell.length_b   1.000
_cell.length_c   1.000
_cell.angle_alpha   90.00
_cell.angle_beta   90.00
_cell.angle_gamma   90.00
#
_symmetry.space_group_name_H-M   'P 1'
#
loop_
_entity.id
_entity.type
_entity.pdbx_description
1 polymer ?
#
loop_
_entity_poly.entity_id
_entity_poly.type
_entity_poly.pdbx_seq_one_letter_code
_entity_poly.pdbx_strand_id
1 'polypeptide(L)' 'MKKYRCPKCLAVVWSGKKLEYCICGGKYRTYREIVEELFKAANEYGL' A
#
# COMPACT_ATOMS: atom_id res chain seq x y z
N MET A 1 3.87 -10.19 11.88
CA MET A 1 4.06 -8.73 11.72
C MET A 1 4.09 -8.41 10.22
N LYS A 2 3.44 -7.34 9.76
CA LYS A 2 3.39 -6.97 8.33
C LYS A 2 4.17 -5.69 8.08
N LYS A 3 4.76 -5.57 6.88
CA LYS A 3 5.43 -4.37 6.40
C LYS A 3 4.44 -3.50 5.64
N TYR A 4 4.32 -2.25 6.07
CA TYR A 4 3.48 -1.24 5.44
C TYR A 4 4.36 -0.14 4.84
N ARG A 5 3.95 0.39 3.70
CA ARG A 5 4.57 1.51 2.99
C ARG A 5 3.52 2.57 2.67
N CYS A 6 3.83 3.83 2.92
CA CYS A 6 3.02 4.94 2.43
C CYS A 6 3.53 5.32 1.03
N PRO A 7 2.73 5.22 -0.05
CA PRO A 7 3.18 5.61 -1.39
C PRO A 7 3.36 7.14 -1.55
N LYS A 8 2.72 7.94 -0.68
CA LYS A 8 2.79 9.42 -0.74
C LYS A 8 4.13 9.98 -0.26
N CYS A 9 4.66 9.49 0.87
CA CYS A 9 5.91 9.98 1.46
C CYS A 9 6.99 8.90 1.61
N LEU A 10 6.74 7.69 1.10
CA LEU A 10 7.64 6.54 1.14
C LEU A 10 8.01 6.01 2.53
N ALA A 11 7.34 6.49 3.59
CA ALA A 11 7.52 5.99 4.95
C ALA A 11 7.25 4.48 5.03
N VAL A 12 8.09 3.75 5.78
CA VAL A 12 8.01 2.31 5.97
C VAL A 12 7.87 2.01 7.46
N VAL A 13 6.88 1.20 7.81
CA VAL A 13 6.60 0.80 9.20
C VAL A 13 6.27 -0.68 9.28
N TRP A 14 6.63 -1.28 10.40
CA TRP A 14 6.31 -2.68 10.71
C TRP A 14 5.29 -2.71 11.84
N SER A 15 4.17 -3.40 11.64
CA SER A 15 3.12 -3.49 12.66
C SER A 15 2.45 -4.85 12.65
N GLY A 16 2.06 -5.32 13.83
CA GLY A 16 1.17 -6.48 13.99
C GLY A 16 -0.29 -6.14 13.73
N LYS A 17 -0.65 -4.85 13.83
CA LYS A 17 -2.01 -4.34 13.60
C LYS A 17 -2.13 -3.76 12.20
N LYS A 18 -3.35 -3.74 11.67
CA LYS A 18 -3.64 -3.05 10.40
C LYS A 18 -3.47 -1.55 10.59
N LEU A 19 -2.63 -0.93 9.76
CA LEU A 19 -2.44 0.51 9.72
C LEU A 19 -3.21 1.09 8.54
N GLU A 20 -3.97 2.15 8.78
CA GLU A 20 -4.80 2.79 7.74
C GLU A 20 -4.10 4.00 7.12
N TYR A 21 -3.65 4.95 7.94
CA TYR A 21 -3.11 6.23 7.45
C TYR A 21 -1.73 6.54 8.00
N CYS A 22 -0.91 7.15 7.15
CA CYS A 22 0.36 7.77 7.50
C CYS A 22 0.13 9.20 7.99
N ILE A 23 1.09 9.74 8.75
CA ILE A 23 1.06 11.12 9.25
C ILE A 23 0.98 12.17 8.14
N CYS A 24 1.44 11.84 6.93
CA CYS A 24 1.31 12.71 5.75
C CYS A 24 -0.10 12.69 5.12
N GLY A 25 -1.06 11.98 5.73
CA GLY A 25 -2.41 11.74 5.22
C GLY A 25 -2.50 10.69 4.11
N GLY A 26 -1.38 10.07 3.70
CA GLY A 26 -1.39 9.00 2.71
C GLY A 26 -1.79 7.65 3.32
N LYS A 27 -2.56 6.84 2.60
CA LYS A 27 -2.97 5.51 3.06
C LYS A 27 -1.77 4.56 3.11
N TYR A 28 -1.58 3.84 4.21
CA TYR A 28 -0.60 2.76 4.26
C TYR A 28 -1.05 1.59 3.39
N ARG A 29 -0.11 0.99 2.68
CA ARG A 29 -0.33 -0.18 1.83
C ARG A 29 0.72 -1.24 2.12
N THR A 30 0.33 -2.49 2.11
CA THR A 30 1.25 -3.62 2.02
C THR A 30 1.69 -3.83 0.58
N TYR A 31 2.80 -4.55 0.38
CA TYR A 31 3.26 -4.89 -0.98
C TYR A 31 2.19 -5.66 -1.76
N ARG A 32 1.46 -6.55 -1.09
CA ARG A 32 0.35 -7.31 -1.69
C ARG A 32 -0.76 -6.40 -2.21
N GLU A 33 -1.20 -5.41 -1.42
CA GLU A 33 -2.23 -4.47 -1.85
C GLU A 33 -1.78 -3.63 -3.05
N ILE A 34 -0.50 -3.22 -3.09
CA ILE A 34 0.05 -2.48 -4.23
C ILE A 34 0.02 -3.34 -5.50
N VAL A 35 0.42 -4.60 -5.40
CA VAL A 35 0.43 -5.54 -6.52
C VAL A 35 -1.00 -5.85 -6.99
N GLU A 36 -1.94 -6.09 -6.07
CA GLU A 36 -3.36 -6.31 -6.41
C GLU A 36 -3.97 -5.10 -7.14
N GLU A 37 -3.65 -3.87 -6.73
CA GLU A 37 -4.08 -2.66 -7.44
C GLU A 37 -3.45 -2.55 -8.84
N LEU A 38 -2.17 -2.88 -8.98
CA LEU A 38 -1.49 -2.89 -10.29
C LEU A 38 -2.08 -3.93 -11.25
N PHE A 39 -2.34 -5.15 -10.78
CA PHE A 39 -2.97 -6.19 -11.59
C PHE A 39 -4.40 -5.82 -11.97
N LYS A 40 -5.16 -5.24 -11.05
CA LYS A 40 -6.51 -4.76 -11.35
C LYS A 40 -6.48 -3.67 -12.41
N ALA A 41 -5.58 -2.69 -12.27
CA ALA A 41 -5.40 -1.65 -13.28
C ALA A 41 -4.98 -2.24 -14.63
N ALA A 42 -4.00 -3.14 -14.67
CA ALA A 42 -3.56 -3.79 -15.92
C ALA A 42 -4.73 -4.51 -16.62
N ASN A 43 -5.54 -5.25 -15.86
CA ASN A 43 -6.71 -5.94 -16.40
C ASN A 43 -7.82 -4.98 -16.87
N GLU A 44 -8.04 -3.85 -16.18
CA GLU A 44 -9.00 -2.82 -16.59
C GLU A 44 -8.56 -2.07 -17.86
N TYR A 45 -7.25 -1.88 -18.05
CA TYR A 45 -6.69 -1.19 -19.22
C TYR A 45 -6.23 -2.14 -20.35
N GLY A 46 -6.46 -3.44 -20.23
CA GLY A 46 -6.19 -4.42 -21.30
C GLY A 46 -4.71 -4.64 -21.63
N LEU A 47 -3.83 -4.50 -20.64
CA LEU A 47 -2.39 -4.79 -20.75
C LEU A 47 -2.05 -6.25 -20.45
#